data_AF-A0A357ZAS7-F1
#
_entry.id   AF-A0A357ZAS7-F1
#
_cell.length_a   1.000
_cell.length_b   1.000
_cell.length_c   1.000
_cell.angle_alpha   90.00
_cell.angle_beta   90.00
_cell.angle_gamma   90.00
#
_symmetry.space_group_name_H-M   'P 1'
#
loop_
_entity.id
_entity.type
_entity.pdbx_description
1 polymer ?
#
loop_
_entity_poly.entity_id
_entity_poly.type
_entity_poly.pdbx_seq_one_letter_code
_entity_poly.pdbx_strand_id
1 'polypeptide(L)' 'MGVKLLLEKANVPGIRTYDVYRREGGYSAAEKALKEMTIESIVEEVKKSGLRGRGGAGFPAG' A
#
# COMPACT_ATOMS: atom_id res chain seq x y z
N MET A 1 -14.81 10.37 -12.19
CA MET A 1 -14.76 10.29 -10.71
C MET A 1 -13.52 9.46 -10.36
N GLY A 2 -12.60 9.96 -9.53
CA GLY A 2 -11.35 9.26 -9.22
C GLY A 2 -11.54 8.17 -8.16
N VAL A 3 -10.79 7.07 -8.27
CA VAL A 3 -10.74 6.02 -7.24
C VAL A 3 -9.94 6.54 -6.02
N LYS A 4 -10.47 6.34 -4.81
CA LYS A 4 -9.73 6.63 -3.57
C LYS A 4 -8.87 5.42 -3.23
N LEU A 5 -7.54 5.55 -3.31
CA LEU A 5 -6.61 4.48 -2.92
C LEU A 5 -6.28 4.50 -1.42
N LEU A 6 -5.90 5.67 -0.89
CA LEU A 6 -5.49 5.80 0.52
C LEU A 6 -6.67 6.09 1.47
N LEU A 7 -7.62 6.91 1.02
CA LEU A 7 -8.72 7.41 1.85
C LEU A 7 -10.04 6.66 1.63
N GLU A 8 -9.99 5.47 1.03
CA GLU A 8 -11.17 4.62 0.80
C GLU A 8 -11.91 4.34 2.13
N LYS A 9 -11.14 4.02 3.17
CA LYS A 9 -11.63 3.56 4.49
C LYS A 9 -11.57 4.63 5.58
N ALA A 10 -11.36 5.89 5.22
CA ALA A 10 -11.17 6.98 6.17
C ALA A 10 -12.34 7.18 7.15
N ASN A 11 -13.55 6.75 6.77
CA ASN A 11 -14.76 6.91 7.56
C ASN A 11 -15.18 5.63 8.31
N VAL A 12 -14.40 4.55 8.26
CA VAL A 12 -14.71 3.32 9.00
C VAL A 12 -14.48 3.58 10.51
N PRO A 13 -15.49 3.42 11.38
CA PRO A 13 -15.33 3.65 12.80
C PRO A 13 -14.22 2.78 13.40
N GLY A 14 -13.28 3.42 14.08
CA GLY A 14 -12.17 2.71 14.71
C GLY A 14 -11.09 2.19 13.74
N ILE A 15 -11.06 2.60 12.46
CA ILE A 15 -10.07 2.13 11.46
C ILE A 15 -8.60 2.20 11.92
N ARG A 16 -8.29 3.08 12.88
CA ARG A 16 -6.98 3.22 13.51
C ARG A 16 -6.59 2.10 14.48
N THR A 17 -7.53 1.26 14.91
CA THR A 17 -7.26 0.14 15.82
C THR A 17 -6.82 -1.09 15.03
N TYR A 18 -6.00 -1.92 15.64
CA TYR A 18 -5.48 -3.13 15.00
C TYR A 18 -6.58 -4.05 14.49
N ASP A 19 -7.58 -4.35 15.33
CA ASP A 19 -8.65 -5.31 14.99
C ASP A 19 -9.51 -4.84 13.82
N VAL A 20 -9.88 -3.55 13.81
CA VAL A 20 -10.66 -2.97 12.71
C VAL A 20 -9.81 -2.91 11.45
N TYR A 21 -8.56 -2.46 11.55
CA TYR A 21 -7.66 -2.42 10.40
C TYR A 21 -7.47 -3.80 9.78
N ARG A 22 -7.25 -4.85 10.59
CA ARG A 22 -7.14 -6.24 10.10
C ARG A 22 -8.44 -6.75 9.47
N ARG A 23 -9.59 -6.49 10.09
CA ARG A 23 -10.91 -6.88 9.55
C ARG A 23 -11.16 -6.23 8.19
N GLU A 24 -10.74 -4.99 8.03
CA GLU A 24 -10.80 -4.25 6.78
C GLU A 24 -9.69 -4.64 5.79
N GLY A 25 -9.01 -5.78 5.96
CA GLY A 25 -8.00 -6.27 5.03
C GLY A 25 -6.61 -5.67 5.21
N GLY A 26 -6.37 -4.94 6.31
CA GLY A 26 -5.06 -4.47 6.71
C GLY A 26 -4.04 -5.59 6.81
N TYR A 27 -2.78 -5.28 6.50
CA TYR A 27 -1.64 -6.21 6.39
C TYR A 27 -1.72 -7.27 5.29
N SER A 28 -2.82 -7.46 4.57
CA SER A 28 -2.91 -8.47 3.50
C SER A 28 -1.80 -8.32 2.43
N ALA A 29 -1.55 -7.10 1.97
CA ALA A 29 -0.47 -6.83 1.01
C ALA A 29 0.93 -7.08 1.59
N ALA A 30 1.13 -6.80 2.87
CA ALA A 30 2.39 -7.07 3.56
C ALA A 30 2.61 -8.59 3.75
N GLU A 31 1.56 -9.33 4.08
CA GLU A 31 1.61 -10.79 4.17
C GLU A 31 1.96 -11.42 2.82
N LYS A 32 1.34 -10.96 1.73
CA LYS A 32 1.68 -11.38 0.36
C LYS A 32 3.15 -11.08 0.05
N ALA A 33 3.60 -9.85 0.28
CA ALA A 33 4.97 -9.44 -0.01
C ALA A 33 5.99 -10.28 0.76
N LEU A 34 5.73 -10.60 2.04
CA LEU A 34 6.66 -11.35 2.88
C LEU A 34 6.65 -12.86 2.62
N LYS A 35 5.51 -13.43 2.25
CA LYS A 35 5.35 -14.90 2.14
C LYS A 35 5.46 -15.42 0.71
N GLU A 36 5.10 -14.60 -0.28
CA GLU A 36 4.88 -15.06 -1.65
C GLU A 36 5.75 -14.37 -2.69
N MET A 37 6.47 -13.31 -2.32
CA MET A 37 7.25 -12.49 -3.25
C MET A 37 8.75 -12.52 -2.91
N THR A 38 9.59 -12.44 -3.95
CA THR A 38 11.02 -12.19 -3.76
C THR A 38 11.29 -10.68 -3.71
N ILE A 39 12.42 -10.28 -3.12
CA ILE A 39 12.83 -8.88 -3.03
C ILE A 39 12.87 -8.24 -4.42
N GLU A 40 13.43 -8.93 -5.41
CA GLU A 40 13.56 -8.45 -6.79
C GLU A 40 12.17 -8.23 -7.41
N SER A 41 11.23 -9.16 -7.19
CA SER A 41 9.87 -9.02 -7.71
C SER A 41 9.13 -7.83 -7.10
N ILE A 42 9.35 -7.53 -5.82
CA ILE A 42 8.76 -6.37 -5.14
C ILE A 42 9.32 -5.08 -5.75
N VAL A 43 10.65 -5.00 -5.93
CA VAL A 43 11.30 -3.82 -6.54
C VAL A 43 10.79 -3.59 -7.97
N GLU A 44 10.72 -4.64 -8.79
CA GLU A 44 10.22 -4.53 -10.16
C GLU A 44 8.74 -4.12 -10.22
N GLU A 45 7.91 -4.57 -9.28
CA GLU A 45 6.51 -4.14 -9.20
C GLU A 45 6.40 -2.63 -8.94
N VAL A 46 7.21 -2.09 -8.01
CA VAL A 46 7.23 -0.64 -7.70
C VAL A 46 7.76 0.19 -8.88
N LYS A 47 8.77 -0.31 -9.60
CA LYS A 47 9.26 0.33 -10.84
C LYS A 47 8.16 0.39 -11.90
N LYS A 48 7.48 -0.73 -12.15
CA LYS A 48 6.40 -0.84 -13.14
C LYS A 48 5.22 0.06 -12.80
N SER A 49 4.94 0.28 -11.52
CA SER A 49 3.84 1.16 -11.10
C SER A 49 4.10 2.65 -11.39
N GLY A 50 5.35 3.03 -11.71
CA GLY A 50 5.73 4.43 -11.91
C GLY A 50 5.60 5.29 -10.66
N LEU A 51 5.66 4.68 -9.46
CA LEU A 51 5.55 5.43 -8.20
C LEU A 51 6.72 6.40 -8.06
N ARG A 52 6.39 7.65 -7.74
CA ARG A 52 7.36 8.72 -7.46
C ARG A 52 7.28 9.16 -6.01
N GLY A 53 8.41 9.59 -5.47
CA GLY A 53 8.53 10.15 -4.14
C GLY A 53 7.60 11.35 -3.95
N ARG A 54 6.69 11.25 -2.97
CA ARG A 54 5.70 12.28 -2.66
C ARG A 54 6.18 13.33 -1.65
N GLY A 55 7.46 13.29 -1.27
CA GLY A 55 8.10 14.29 -0.40
C GLY A 55 8.51 15.59 -1.10
N GLY A 56 8.24 15.72 -2.41
CA GLY A 56 8.49 16.95 -3.19
C GLY A 56 9.51 16.80 -4.32
N ALA A 57 10.57 16.00 -4.13
CA ALA A 57 11.63 15.83 -5.14
C ALA A 57 11.21 15.00 -6.37
N GLY A 58 10.23 14.11 -6.24
CA GLY A 58 9.65 13.40 -7.39
C GLY A 58 10.54 12.32 -8.04
N PHE A 59 11.61 11.88 -7.37
CA PHE A 59 12.42 10.74 -7.80
C PHE A 59 11.60 9.45 -7.89
N PRO A 60 11.92 8.52 -8.82
CA PRO A 60 11.33 7.19 -8.83
C PRO A 60 11.55 6.47 -7.50
N ALA A 61 10.52 5.80 -7.00
CA ALA A 61 10.58 5.07 -5.72
C ALA A 61 11.01 3.60 -5.88
N GLY A 62 10.95 3.07 -7.11
CA GLY A 62 11.40 1.72 -7.47
C GLY A 62 12.71 1.74 -8.22
#